data_AF-A0A7S2IEY5-F1
#
_entry.id   AF-A0A7S2IEY5-F1
#
_cell.length_a   1.000
_cell.length_b   1.000
_cell.length_c   1.000
_cell.angle_alpha   90.00
_cell.angle_beta   90.00
_cell.angle_gamma   90.00
#
_symmetry.space_group_name_H-M   'P 1'
#
loop_
_entity.id
_entity.type
_entity.pdbx_description
1 polymer ?
#
loop_
_entity_poly.entity_id
_entity_poly.type
_entity_poly.pdbx_seq_one_letter_code
_entity_poly.pdbx_strand_id
1 'polypeptide(L)'
;GPDCARHRYGCRVINRLMEHAGNVPAVLALLDEVLDKAAELARHNFAHFVLEGVLEHGKPRQKSAVANALLLDLPRSARNRSASRVVEKALELCDGADRNALTAGLLQMRADGDGQEDGLVDL
;
A
#
# COMPACT_ATOMS: atom_id res chain seq x y z
N GLY A 1 -16.61 0.64 -4.76
CA GLY A 1 -15.48 -0.08 -5.35
C GLY A 1 -14.32 0.80 -5.86
N PRO A 2 -13.35 0.15 -6.53
CA PRO A 2 -11.98 0.65 -6.78
C PRO A 2 -11.88 1.80 -7.77
N ASP A 3 -12.81 1.96 -8.71
CA ASP A 3 -12.77 3.07 -9.68
C ASP A 3 -12.97 4.43 -9.00
N CYS A 4 -13.78 4.46 -7.93
CA CYS A 4 -13.93 5.65 -7.10
C CYS A 4 -12.62 5.98 -6.38
N ALA A 5 -11.87 4.99 -5.90
CA ALA A 5 -10.56 5.20 -5.27
C ALA A 5 -9.50 5.74 -6.25
N ARG A 6 -9.60 5.40 -7.54
CA ARG A 6 -8.74 5.97 -8.59
C ARG A 6 -9.14 7.41 -8.97
N HIS A 7 -10.33 7.87 -8.60
CA HIS A 7 -10.81 9.19 -9.00
C HIS A 7 -10.35 10.31 -8.05
N ARG A 8 -9.92 11.45 -8.60
CA ARG A 8 -9.36 12.59 -7.84
C ARG A 8 -10.28 13.13 -6.72
N TYR A 9 -11.59 13.01 -6.90
CA TYR A 9 -12.58 13.41 -5.89
C TYR A 9 -13.11 12.20 -5.13
N GLY A 10 -13.13 11.02 -5.77
CA GLY A 10 -13.67 9.80 -5.17
C GLY A 10 -12.80 9.30 -4.02
N CYS A 11 -11.47 9.37 -4.14
CA CYS A 11 -10.56 9.03 -3.05
C CYS A 11 -10.81 9.88 -1.79
N ARG A 12 -11.15 11.17 -1.96
CA ARG A 12 -11.47 12.07 -0.83
C ARG A 12 -12.77 11.67 -0.14
N VAL A 13 -13.78 11.27 -0.91
CA VAL A 13 -15.05 10.77 -0.35
C VAL A 13 -14.81 9.50 0.45
N ILE A 14 -14.04 8.55 -0.09
CA ILE A 14 -13.73 7.29 0.61
C ILE A 14 -12.95 7.56 1.90
N ASN A 15 -11.93 8.43 1.87
CA ASN A 15 -11.19 8.80 3.08
C ASN A 15 -12.09 9.44 4.13
N ARG A 16 -13.00 10.33 3.72
CA ARG A 16 -13.97 10.94 4.65
C ARG A 16 -14.92 9.90 5.24
N LEU A 17 -15.34 8.91 4.47
CA LEU A 17 -16.15 7.81 4.99
C LEU A 17 -15.37 6.97 6.01
N MET A 18 -14.07 6.73 5.80
CA MET A 18 -13.24 6.02 6.78
C MET A 18 -13.09 6.81 8.08
N GLU A 19 -12.82 8.11 8.00
CA GLU A 19 -12.65 8.99 9.16
C GLU A 19 -13.90 9.05 10.05
N HIS A 20 -15.10 9.09 9.47
CA HIS A 20 -16.35 9.34 10.20
C HIS A 20 -17.22 8.10 10.37
N ALA A 21 -17.01 7.07 9.56
CA ALA A 21 -17.88 5.90 9.48
C ALA A 21 -17.10 4.57 9.27
N GLY A 22 -15.80 4.52 9.61
CA GLY A 22 -14.96 3.33 9.44
C GLY A 22 -15.41 2.07 10.19
N ASN A 23 -16.37 2.18 11.12
CA ASN A 23 -16.97 1.03 11.80
C ASN A 23 -18.33 0.60 11.21
N VAL A 24 -18.86 1.32 10.22
CA VAL A 24 -20.12 0.98 9.57
C VAL A 24 -19.90 -0.21 8.62
N PRO A 25 -20.71 -1.29 8.70
CA PRO A 25 -20.52 -2.49 7.87
C PRO A 25 -20.45 -2.21 6.37
N ALA A 26 -21.26 -1.28 5.86
CA ALA A 26 -21.23 -0.91 4.45
C ALA A 26 -19.92 -0.23 4.03
N VAL A 27 -19.32 0.58 4.92
CA VAL A 27 -18.00 1.19 4.66
C VAL A 27 -16.92 0.11 4.68
N LEU A 28 -16.96 -0.80 5.65
CA LEU A 28 -16.01 -1.92 5.71
C LEU A 28 -16.08 -2.80 4.46
N ALA A 29 -17.27 -3.14 3.98
CA ALA A 29 -17.46 -3.90 2.75
C ALA A 29 -16.93 -3.15 1.52
N LEU A 30 -17.17 -1.84 1.44
CA LEU A 30 -16.60 -0.99 0.40
C LEU A 30 -15.06 -1.01 0.41
N LEU A 31 -14.44 -1.00 1.59
CA LEU A 31 -12.98 -1.10 1.70
C LEU A 31 -12.47 -2.48 1.26
N ASP A 32 -13.18 -3.54 1.62
CA ASP A 32 -12.84 -4.89 1.17
C ASP A 32 -12.85 -4.98 -0.38
N GLU A 33 -13.85 -4.40 -1.06
CA GLU A 33 -13.86 -4.31 -2.54
C GLU A 33 -12.68 -3.52 -3.11
N VAL A 34 -12.23 -2.47 -2.42
CA VAL A 34 -11.06 -1.69 -2.84
C VAL A 34 -9.78 -2.52 -2.71
N LEU A 35 -9.69 -3.34 -1.65
CA LEU A 35 -8.50 -4.13 -1.34
C LEU A 35 -8.27 -5.28 -2.32
N ASP A 36 -9.28 -5.73 -3.07
CA ASP A 36 -9.12 -6.69 -4.17
C ASP A 36 -8.12 -6.23 -5.26
N LYS A 37 -7.86 -4.92 -5.33
CA LYS A 37 -6.89 -4.32 -6.28
C LYS A 37 -5.75 -3.58 -5.57
N ALA A 38 -5.53 -3.82 -4.27
CA ALA A 38 -4.57 -3.06 -3.46
C ALA A 38 -3.16 -2.93 -4.08
N ALA A 39 -2.61 -3.98 -4.67
CA ALA A 39 -1.25 -3.96 -5.25
C ALA A 39 -1.13 -3.01 -6.46
N GLU A 40 -2.20 -2.86 -7.23
CA GLU A 40 -2.26 -1.89 -8.33
C GLU A 40 -2.51 -0.48 -7.77
N LEU A 41 -3.47 -0.36 -6.85
CA LEU A 41 -3.91 0.91 -6.27
C LEU A 41 -2.81 1.61 -5.45
N ALA A 42 -1.93 0.86 -4.79
CA ALA A 42 -0.80 1.42 -4.03
C ALA A 42 0.09 2.31 -4.90
N ARG A 43 0.25 1.96 -6.18
CA ARG A 43 1.09 2.68 -7.14
C ARG A 43 0.35 3.79 -7.89
N HIS A 44 -0.93 4.01 -7.58
CA HIS A 44 -1.78 4.96 -8.28
C HIS A 44 -1.73 6.36 -7.63
N ASN A 45 -1.67 7.40 -8.47
CA ASN A 45 -1.53 8.81 -8.06
C ASN A 45 -2.61 9.32 -7.10
N PHE A 46 -3.78 8.67 -7.04
CA PHE A 46 -4.87 9.05 -6.13
C PHE A 46 -5.29 7.94 -5.16
N ALA A 47 -5.14 6.67 -5.54
CA ALA A 47 -5.68 5.57 -4.74
C ALA A 47 -4.77 5.20 -3.57
N HIS A 48 -3.49 5.56 -3.62
CA HIS A 48 -2.57 5.39 -2.50
C HIS A 48 -3.07 6.09 -1.22
N PHE A 49 -3.70 7.26 -1.34
CA PHE A 49 -4.34 7.95 -0.21
C PHE A 49 -5.45 7.13 0.46
N VAL A 50 -6.14 6.28 -0.30
CA VAL A 50 -7.16 5.38 0.25
C VAL A 50 -6.50 4.25 1.02
N LEU A 51 -5.40 3.69 0.51
CA LEU A 51 -4.67 2.64 1.23
C LEU A 51 -3.99 3.17 2.50
N GLU A 52 -3.47 4.40 2.48
CA GLU A 52 -3.01 5.08 3.70
C GLU A 52 -4.15 5.23 4.72
N GLY A 53 -5.33 5.65 4.28
CA GLY A 53 -6.51 5.74 5.15
C GLY A 53 -6.97 4.38 5.69
N VAL A 54 -6.84 3.29 4.93
CA VAL A 54 -7.08 1.92 5.43
C VAL A 54 -6.06 1.55 6.51
N LEU A 55 -4.79 1.90 6.34
CA LEU A 55 -3.76 1.67 7.35
C LEU A 55 -4.02 2.48 8.63
N GLU A 56 -4.64 3.65 8.54
CA GLU A 56 -5.01 4.48 9.69
C GLU A 56 -6.27 3.97 10.40
N HIS A 57 -7.35 3.73 9.65
CA HIS A 57 -8.71 3.55 10.19
C HIS A 57 -9.30 2.14 9.98
N GLY A 58 -8.70 1.33 9.12
CA GLY A 58 -9.20 -0.01 8.78
C GLY A 58 -9.03 -1.03 9.91
N LYS A 59 -9.75 -2.15 9.78
CA LYS A 59 -9.62 -3.29 10.70
C LYS A 59 -8.25 -3.97 10.53
N PRO A 60 -7.73 -4.69 11.55
CA PRO A 60 -6.44 -5.38 11.45
C PRO A 60 -6.30 -6.23 10.19
N ARG A 61 -7.32 -7.03 9.85
CA ARG A 61 -7.37 -7.83 8.61
C ARG A 61 -7.17 -6.99 7.34
N GLN A 62 -7.75 -5.79 7.28
CA GLN A 62 -7.64 -4.89 6.14
C GLN A 62 -6.24 -4.27 6.04
N LYS A 63 -5.62 -3.93 7.18
CA LYS A 63 -4.23 -3.47 7.23
C LYS A 63 -3.27 -4.56 6.74
N SER A 64 -3.47 -5.81 7.18
CA SER A 64 -2.71 -6.96 6.70
C SER A 64 -2.91 -7.21 5.21
N ALA A 65 -4.11 -6.97 4.66
CA ALA A 65 -4.33 -7.07 3.22
C ALA A 65 -3.51 -6.02 2.44
N VAL A 66 -3.38 -4.80 2.95
CA VAL A 66 -2.49 -3.78 2.35
C VAL A 66 -1.02 -4.22 2.44
N ALA A 67 -0.56 -4.70 3.60
CA ALA A 67 0.80 -5.17 3.78
C ALA A 67 1.15 -6.32 2.81
N ASN A 68 0.27 -7.32 2.70
CA ASN A 68 0.42 -8.42 1.76
C ASN A 68 0.46 -7.95 0.31
N ALA A 69 -0.37 -6.96 -0.06
CA ALA A 69 -0.37 -6.40 -1.39
C ALA A 69 0.94 -5.67 -1.74
N LEU A 70 1.57 -5.01 -0.76
CA LEU A 70 2.91 -4.42 -0.93
C LEU A 70 3.99 -5.49 -1.09
N LEU A 71 3.90 -6.58 -0.32
CA LEU A 71 4.88 -7.68 -0.33
C LEU A 71 4.91 -8.45 -1.67
N LEU A 72 3.82 -8.44 -2.45
CA LEU A 72 3.79 -9.07 -3.78
C LEU A 72 4.87 -8.54 -4.74
N ASP A 73 5.20 -7.26 -4.62
CA ASP A 73 6.24 -6.59 -5.42
C ASP A 73 6.78 -5.41 -4.62
N LEU A 74 7.41 -5.75 -3.48
CA LEU A 74 7.97 -4.78 -2.55
C LEU A 74 9.05 -3.90 -3.21
N PRO A 75 9.95 -4.42 -4.07
CA PRO A 75 10.95 -3.60 -4.72
C PRO A 75 10.36 -2.48 -5.57
N ARG A 76 9.32 -2.79 -6.36
CA ARG A 76 8.65 -1.79 -7.17
C ARG A 76 7.79 -0.85 -6.34
N SER A 77 7.19 -1.34 -5.25
CA SER A 77 6.39 -0.53 -4.34
C SER A 77 7.27 0.50 -3.60
N ALA A 78 8.40 0.08 -3.05
CA ALA A 78 9.33 0.95 -2.32
C ALA A 78 9.97 2.03 -3.22
N ARG A 79 10.21 1.75 -4.50
CA ARG A 79 10.78 2.71 -5.47
C ARG A 79 9.74 3.60 -6.16
N ASN A 80 8.45 3.37 -5.95
CA ASN A 80 7.38 4.15 -6.58
C ASN A 80 6.99 5.34 -5.69
N ARG A 81 6.88 6.55 -6.30
CA ARG A 81 6.57 7.81 -5.60
C ARG A 81 5.32 7.78 -4.70
N SER A 82 4.28 7.02 -5.09
CA SER A 82 3.04 6.91 -4.34
C SER A 82 3.06 5.73 -3.38
N ALA A 83 3.49 4.55 -3.85
CA ALA A 83 3.47 3.35 -3.04
C ALA A 83 4.50 3.38 -1.90
N SER A 84 5.61 4.11 -2.03
CA SER A 84 6.61 4.25 -0.95
C SER A 84 5.99 4.83 0.32
N ARG A 85 5.05 5.77 0.19
CA ARG A 85 4.29 6.34 1.32
C ARG A 85 3.42 5.30 2.01
N VAL A 86 2.79 4.43 1.22
CA VAL A 86 1.99 3.32 1.75
C VAL A 86 2.89 2.31 2.48
N VAL A 87 4.10 2.05 1.97
CA VAL A 87 5.12 1.21 2.64
C VAL A 87 5.55 1.84 3.96
N GLU A 88 5.90 3.12 3.98
CA GLU A 88 6.26 3.85 5.22
C GLU A 88 5.13 3.76 6.25
N LYS A 89 3.90 4.05 5.84
CA LYS A 89 2.73 3.98 6.72
C LYS A 89 2.46 2.56 7.23
N ALA A 90 2.67 1.54 6.40
CA ALA A 90 2.49 0.15 6.79
C ALA A 90 3.53 -0.27 7.84
N LEU A 91 4.78 0.20 7.71
CA LEU A 91 5.82 -0.03 8.73
C LEU A 91 5.47 0.63 10.07
N GLU A 92 4.73 1.74 10.07
CA GLU A 92 4.30 2.40 11.31
C GLU A 92 3.07 1.74 11.96
N LEU A 93 2.07 1.36 11.16
CA LEU A 93 0.71 1.07 11.65
C LEU A 93 0.26 -0.40 11.56
N CYS A 94 0.98 -1.25 10.82
CA CYS A 94 0.67 -2.68 10.80
C CYS A 94 1.14 -3.38 12.08
N ASP A 95 0.65 -4.60 12.27
CA ASP A 95 1.06 -5.41 13.42
C ASP A 95 2.53 -5.86 13.32
N GLY A 96 3.02 -6.50 14.37
CA GLY A 96 4.40 -6.95 14.44
C GLY A 96 4.75 -7.98 13.35
N ALA A 97 3.83 -8.84 12.95
CA ALA A 97 4.10 -9.87 11.96
C ALA A 97 4.26 -9.25 10.56
N ASP A 98 3.31 -8.42 10.16
CA ASP A 98 3.32 -7.71 8.88
C ASP A 98 4.52 -6.75 8.78
N ARG A 99 4.81 -6.01 9.86
CA ARG A 99 5.97 -5.08 9.90
C ARG A 99 7.30 -5.82 9.78
N ASN A 100 7.43 -6.97 10.44
CA ASN A 100 8.63 -7.79 10.35
C ASN A 100 8.79 -8.35 8.93
N ALA A 101 7.70 -8.78 8.27
CA ALA A 101 7.75 -9.24 6.89
C ALA A 101 8.18 -8.14 5.92
N LEU A 102 7.62 -6.93 6.06
CA LEU A 102 8.00 -5.76 5.25
C LEU A 102 9.47 -5.38 5.49
N THR A 103 9.91 -5.35 6.75
CA THR A 103 11.30 -5.01 7.11
C THR A 103 12.29 -6.04 6.57
N ALA A 104 11.99 -7.33 6.71
CA ALA A 104 12.81 -8.40 6.16
C ALA A 104 12.93 -8.29 4.63
N GLY A 105 11.80 -8.04 3.94
CA GLY A 105 11.80 -7.83 2.50
C GLY A 105 12.65 -6.63 2.06
N LEU A 106 12.57 -5.51 2.77
CA LEU A 106 13.38 -4.31 2.47
C LEU A 106 14.88 -4.55 2.70
N LEU A 107 15.25 -5.32 3.72
CA LEU A 107 16.65 -5.68 3.98
C LEU A 107 17.22 -6.60 2.89
N GLN A 108 16.42 -7.55 2.40
CA GLN A 108 16.82 -8.44 1.31
C GLN A 108 17.05 -7.66 0.00
N MET A 109 16.20 -6.68 -0.29
CA MET A 109 16.38 -5.81 -1.45
C MET A 109 17.72 -5.05 -1.46
N ARG A 110 18.25 -4.72 -0.28
CA ARG A 110 19.56 -4.06 -0.17
C ARG A 110 20.69 -5.03 -0.48
N ALA A 111 20.58 -6.28 -0.03
CA ALA A 111 21.59 -7.31 -0.30
C ALA A 111 21.70 -7.65 -1.79
N ASP A 112 20.60 -7.58 -2.54
CA ASP A 112 20.59 -7.80 -3.98
C ASP A 112 21.09 -6.58 -4.79
N GLY A 113 21.29 -5.43 -4.12
CA GLY A 113 21.69 -4.16 -4.74
C GLY A 113 23.20 -3.91 -4.83
N ASP A 114 24.03 -4.74 -4.20
CA ASP A 114 25.50 -4.62 -4.20
C ASP A 114 26.19 -5.41 -5.34
N GLY A 115 25.44 -5.81 -6.38
CA GLY A 115 25.89 -6.73 -7.43
C GLY A 115 25.79 -6.26 -8.88
N GLN A 116 25.58 -4.97 -9.17
CA GLN A 116 25.56 -4.48 -10.55
C GLN A 116 26.30 -3.14 -10.72
N GLU A 117 27.62 -3.20 -10.75
CA GLU A 117 28.43 -2.30 -11.59
C GLU A 117 29.16 -3.14 -12.65
N ASP A 118 29.33 -2.52 -13.82
CA ASP A 118 30.00 -2.95 -15.06
C ASP A 118 29.28 -3.85 -16.08
N GLY A 119 28.99 -3.23 -17.23
CA GLY A 119 28.62 -3.92 -18.47
C GLY A 119 28.15 -3.02 -19.61
N LEU A 120 29.11 -2.35 -20.27
CA LEU A 120 29.07 -1.75 -21.62
C LEU A 120 28.58 -0.30 -21.77
N VAL A 121 29.56 0.61 -21.68
CA VAL A 121 29.85 1.50 -22.81
C VAL A 121 30.20 0.64 -24.04
N ASP A 122 29.38 0.69 -25.08
CA ASP A 122 29.87 0.57 -26.46
C ASP A 122 28.86 1.17 -27.47
N LEU A 123 29.40 2.09 -28.28
CA LEU A 123 28.89 2.81 -29.46
C LEU A 123 27.93 3.99 -29.25
#